data_AF-A0A1F3PGP2-F1
#
_entry.id   AF-A0A1F3PGP2-F1
#
_cell.length_a   1.000
_cell.length_b   1.000
_cell.length_c   1.000
_cell.angle_alpha   90.00
_cell.angle_beta   90.00
_cell.angle_gamma   90.00
#
_symmetry.space_group_name_H-M   'P 1'
#
loop_
_entity.id
_entity.type
_entity.pdbx_description
1 polymer ?
#
loop_
_entity_poly.entity_id
_entity_poly.type
_entity_poly.pdbx_seq_one_letter_code
_entity_poly.pdbx_strand_id
1 'polypeptide(L)'
;MNDFDLYFDPLNTNFGTDFPSGTIGNSIIKNTSGLSDKFLKGIKVALIGVCDDRRSESNSASTPDLIRKQLYQLQNHFSLKIADLGNLKTGAEPEDTDFAVRDIISHLIEKQIITIILGGGQDITYSVYLAYEKLGKAVNILSIDPRFDINTSRDELSSTNYLSRILLNTKNTLFNYTNLGYQSHYVSQENLDLIKKLYFDSYRLGEIRNLPEEAEPELRDADIVSFDISSVRMSEAPAHHKPSPNGFFGEEACQLAKYAGLSEKINSFGLYEISPDEEENNQTVSLAAQLVWYFIEGVSQRKSDYPLRNLASCDKFHVNLNQGKDEIIFYKSQISGRWWFEIPFKNKRIIVACNHSDYRKACENQVPDKYWKTCQKIF
;
A
#
# COMPACT_ATOMS: atom_id res chain seq x y z
N MET A 1 -5.89 3.71 29.30
CA MET A 1 -6.41 2.39 28.86
C MET A 1 -6.71 2.59 27.40
N ASN A 2 -6.10 1.84 26.49
CA ASN A 2 -6.41 2.05 25.08
C ASN A 2 -7.79 1.44 24.80
N ASP A 3 -8.73 2.28 24.38
CA ASP A 3 -10.07 1.88 23.91
C ASP A 3 -10.02 1.11 22.58
N PHE A 4 -8.85 0.58 22.22
CA PHE A 4 -8.57 -0.16 20.98
C PHE A 4 -9.53 -1.33 20.77
N ASP A 5 -9.89 -2.01 21.86
CA ASP A 5 -10.78 -3.16 21.84
C ASP A 5 -12.24 -2.77 21.55
N LEU A 6 -12.62 -1.51 21.75
CA LEU A 6 -13.99 -1.02 21.54
C LEU A 6 -14.32 -0.87 20.05
N TYR A 7 -13.31 -0.68 19.19
CA TYR A 7 -13.51 -0.44 17.77
C TYR A 7 -13.90 -1.69 16.96
N PHE A 8 -13.66 -2.88 17.48
CA PHE A 8 -13.83 -4.11 16.71
C PHE A 8 -15.02 -4.94 17.19
N ASP A 9 -15.72 -5.54 16.23
CA ASP A 9 -16.56 -6.70 16.50
C ASP A 9 -15.69 -7.96 16.47
N PRO A 10 -15.80 -8.86 17.48
CA PRO A 10 -15.15 -10.16 17.41
C PRO A 10 -15.56 -10.89 16.13
N LEU A 11 -14.62 -11.60 15.52
CA LEU A 11 -14.91 -12.42 14.35
C LEU A 11 -16.01 -13.43 14.70
N ASN A 12 -17.02 -13.50 13.83
CA ASN A 12 -18.10 -14.46 14.00
C ASN A 12 -17.52 -15.89 14.10
N THR A 13 -17.93 -16.65 15.11
CA THR A 13 -17.46 -18.04 15.32
C THR A 13 -17.80 -18.98 14.17
N ASN A 14 -18.70 -18.58 13.26
CA ASN A 14 -19.01 -19.30 12.03
C ASN A 14 -17.92 -19.19 10.95
N PHE A 15 -16.87 -18.37 11.15
CA PHE A 15 -15.63 -18.48 10.40
C PHE A 15 -14.95 -19.80 10.75
N GLY A 16 -15.31 -20.86 10.00
CA GLY A 16 -14.90 -22.26 10.16
C GLY A 16 -13.79 -22.48 11.19
N THR A 17 -14.11 -23.06 12.33
CA THR A 17 -13.09 -23.30 13.38
C THR A 17 -12.10 -24.39 12.98
N ASP A 18 -12.49 -25.24 12.03
CA ASP A 18 -11.74 -26.42 11.59
C ASP A 18 -11.07 -26.19 10.23
N PHE A 19 -9.97 -25.44 10.24
CA PHE A 19 -9.11 -25.32 9.07
C PHE A 19 -8.06 -26.45 9.04
N PRO A 20 -7.75 -27.02 7.85
CA PRO A 20 -6.71 -28.02 7.71
C PRO A 20 -5.37 -27.55 8.27
N SER A 21 -4.59 -28.49 8.82
CA SER A 21 -3.23 -28.18 9.28
C SER A 21 -2.40 -27.60 8.14
N GLY A 22 -1.63 -26.55 8.45
CA GLY A 22 -0.78 -25.88 7.47
C GLY A 22 -1.44 -24.72 6.73
N THR A 23 -2.73 -24.42 6.91
CA THR A 23 -3.34 -23.23 6.29
C THR A 23 -3.18 -21.96 7.15
N ILE A 24 -3.41 -20.79 6.53
CA ILE A 24 -3.47 -19.50 7.24
C ILE A 24 -4.55 -19.54 8.32
N GLY A 25 -5.74 -20.05 7.98
CA GLY A 25 -6.85 -20.14 8.91
C GLY A 25 -6.53 -20.96 10.17
N ASN A 26 -5.70 -21.99 10.05
CA ASN A 26 -5.29 -22.81 11.19
C ASN A 26 -4.29 -22.11 12.14
N SER A 27 -3.48 -21.18 11.60
CA SER A 27 -2.33 -20.60 12.30
C SER A 27 -2.49 -19.13 12.71
N ILE A 28 -3.39 -18.39 12.04
CA ILE A 28 -3.67 -16.98 12.34
C ILE A 28 -4.34 -16.83 13.71
N ILE A 29 -3.89 -15.84 14.48
CA ILE A 29 -4.47 -15.51 15.79
C ILE A 29 -5.72 -14.67 15.57
N LYS A 30 -6.89 -15.22 15.89
CA LYS A 30 -8.19 -14.56 15.63
C LYS A 30 -8.72 -13.86 16.88
N ASN A 31 -9.22 -12.65 16.73
CA ASN A 31 -10.01 -11.98 17.75
C ASN A 31 -11.41 -12.59 17.85
N THR A 32 -11.58 -13.60 18.72
CA THR A 32 -12.89 -14.26 18.95
C THR A 32 -13.56 -13.87 20.26
N SER A 33 -12.82 -13.29 21.20
CA SER A 33 -13.30 -12.99 22.56
C SER A 33 -13.01 -11.56 23.03
N GLY A 34 -12.66 -10.66 22.11
CA GLY A 34 -12.21 -9.31 22.41
C GLY A 34 -10.69 -9.17 22.36
N LEU A 35 -10.23 -7.97 22.02
CA LEU A 35 -8.82 -7.64 21.92
C LEU A 35 -8.26 -7.30 23.32
N SER A 36 -6.93 -7.28 23.43
CA SER A 36 -6.22 -6.71 24.58
C SER A 36 -4.82 -6.31 24.13
N ASP A 37 -4.12 -5.45 24.88
CA ASP A 37 -2.73 -5.11 24.55
C ASP A 37 -1.80 -6.34 24.47
N LYS A 38 -2.11 -7.41 25.20
CA LYS A 38 -1.37 -8.68 25.15
C LYS A 38 -1.60 -9.44 23.83
N PHE A 39 -2.75 -9.26 23.20
CA PHE A 39 -3.11 -9.88 21.93
C PHE A 39 -2.12 -9.48 20.82
N LEU A 40 -1.67 -8.23 20.82
CA LEU A 40 -0.74 -7.69 19.82
C LEU A 40 0.73 -8.08 20.08
N LYS A 41 1.04 -8.82 21.15
CA LYS A 41 2.43 -9.10 21.53
C LYS A 41 3.13 -10.00 20.50
N GLY A 42 4.12 -9.43 19.82
CA GLY A 42 4.96 -10.14 18.85
C GLY A 42 4.27 -10.39 17.50
N ILE A 43 3.08 -9.83 17.29
CA ILE A 43 2.42 -9.79 15.99
C ILE A 43 3.27 -8.97 15.02
N LYS A 44 3.37 -9.43 13.78
CA LYS A 44 4.07 -8.73 12.70
C LYS A 44 3.10 -8.16 11.67
N VAL A 45 2.01 -8.87 11.42
CA VAL A 45 0.96 -8.46 10.48
C VAL A 45 -0.39 -8.56 11.18
N ALA A 46 -1.20 -7.52 11.07
CA ALA A 46 -2.58 -7.49 11.55
C ALA A 46 -3.53 -7.29 10.35
N LEU A 47 -4.57 -8.11 10.29
CA LEU A 47 -5.67 -7.98 9.33
C LEU A 47 -6.82 -7.22 9.99
N ILE A 48 -7.36 -6.22 9.29
CA ILE A 48 -8.58 -5.51 9.68
C ILE A 48 -9.55 -5.49 8.51
N GLY A 49 -10.84 -5.69 8.80
CA GLY A 49 -11.90 -5.46 7.82
C GLY A 49 -12.55 -4.11 8.06
N VAL A 50 -12.75 -3.33 7.01
CA VAL A 50 -13.48 -2.07 7.07
C VAL A 50 -14.72 -2.24 6.19
N CYS A 51 -15.89 -2.33 6.83
CA CYS A 51 -17.17 -2.58 6.19
C CYS A 51 -17.92 -1.26 5.89
N ASP A 52 -17.20 -0.21 5.50
CA ASP A 52 -17.76 1.12 5.24
C ASP A 52 -17.52 1.52 3.79
N ASP A 53 -18.60 1.60 3.03
CA ASP A 53 -18.62 1.92 1.60
C ASP A 53 -19.53 3.12 1.30
N ARG A 54 -19.98 3.86 2.32
CA ARG A 54 -20.96 4.97 2.17
C ARG A 54 -20.48 6.11 1.27
N ARG A 55 -19.17 6.23 1.07
CA ARG A 55 -18.50 7.23 0.22
C ARG A 55 -17.99 6.64 -1.11
N SER A 56 -18.33 5.39 -1.38
CA SER A 56 -17.98 4.65 -2.59
C SER A 56 -19.24 4.26 -3.34
N GLU A 57 -19.10 3.99 -4.63
CA GLU A 57 -20.16 3.37 -5.44
C GLU A 57 -20.11 1.83 -5.34
N SER A 58 -19.14 1.27 -4.61
CA SER A 58 -19.02 -0.16 -4.34
C SER A 58 -20.00 -0.61 -3.25
N ASN A 59 -20.50 -1.84 -3.37
CA ASN A 59 -21.22 -2.55 -2.30
C ASN A 59 -20.22 -3.51 -1.64
N SER A 60 -19.28 -2.95 -0.88
CA SER A 60 -18.11 -3.67 -0.36
C SER A 60 -18.21 -4.00 1.13
N ALA A 61 -19.32 -3.65 1.80
CA ALA A 61 -19.54 -3.96 3.22
C ALA A 61 -19.35 -5.46 3.57
N SER A 62 -19.75 -6.38 2.67
CA SER A 62 -19.63 -7.83 2.88
C SER A 62 -18.24 -8.40 2.51
N THR A 63 -17.44 -7.63 1.75
CA THR A 63 -16.16 -8.04 1.16
C THR A 63 -15.14 -8.59 2.16
N PRO A 64 -14.87 -7.94 3.32
CA PRO A 64 -13.79 -8.37 4.20
C PRO A 64 -13.94 -9.83 4.64
N ASP A 65 -15.19 -10.22 4.93
CA ASP A 65 -15.51 -11.56 5.40
C ASP A 65 -15.42 -12.61 4.29
N LEU A 66 -15.77 -12.24 3.06
CA LEU A 66 -15.60 -13.13 1.91
C LEU A 66 -14.12 -13.34 1.57
N ILE A 67 -13.29 -12.29 1.64
CA ILE A 67 -11.84 -12.41 1.44
C ILE A 67 -11.25 -13.33 2.50
N ARG A 68 -11.63 -13.17 3.77
CA ARG A 68 -11.18 -14.07 4.86
C ARG A 68 -11.51 -15.53 4.59
N LYS A 69 -12.73 -15.82 4.12
CA LYS A 69 -13.15 -17.20 3.79
C LYS A 69 -12.24 -17.85 2.75
N GLN A 70 -11.78 -17.09 1.76
CA GLN A 70 -10.83 -17.60 0.75
C GLN A 70 -9.40 -17.65 1.30
N LEU A 71 -8.93 -16.59 1.94
CA LEU A 71 -7.57 -16.45 2.48
C LEU A 71 -7.24 -17.55 3.50
N TYR A 72 -8.17 -17.86 4.40
CA TYR A 72 -7.94 -18.83 5.47
C TYR A 72 -7.77 -20.27 4.97
N GLN A 73 -8.20 -20.57 3.75
CA GLN A 73 -8.01 -21.87 3.10
C GLN A 73 -6.64 -22.02 2.45
N LEU A 74 -5.95 -20.91 2.18
CA LEU A 74 -4.63 -20.92 1.55
C LEU A 74 -3.56 -21.46 2.50
N GLN A 75 -2.55 -22.09 1.94
CA GLN A 75 -1.43 -22.65 2.69
C GLN A 75 -0.62 -21.54 3.38
N ASN A 76 -0.18 -21.78 4.61
CA ASN A 76 0.74 -20.92 5.31
C ASN A 76 2.16 -21.50 5.23
N HIS A 77 2.98 -20.93 4.35
CA HIS A 77 4.39 -21.29 4.22
C HIS A 77 5.32 -20.33 4.97
N PHE A 78 4.76 -19.42 5.79
CA PHE A 78 5.50 -18.29 6.37
C PHE A 78 5.70 -18.47 7.87
N SER A 79 6.90 -18.12 8.35
CA SER A 79 7.19 -18.07 9.78
C SER A 79 6.88 -16.67 10.35
N LEU A 80 5.61 -16.24 10.25
CA LEU A 80 5.14 -14.94 10.76
C LEU A 80 4.01 -15.11 11.77
N LYS A 81 3.99 -14.27 12.81
CA LYS A 81 2.83 -14.13 13.68
C LYS A 81 1.86 -13.13 13.07
N ILE A 82 0.74 -13.65 12.60
CA ILE A 82 -0.33 -12.89 11.96
C ILE A 82 -1.53 -12.89 12.91
N ALA A 83 -2.15 -11.73 13.07
CA ALA A 83 -3.40 -11.61 13.80
C ALA A 83 -4.51 -11.10 12.88
N ASP A 84 -5.74 -11.53 13.13
CA ASP A 84 -6.94 -10.93 12.57
C ASP A 84 -7.72 -10.24 13.69
N LEU A 85 -7.84 -8.92 13.57
CA LEU A 85 -8.48 -8.09 14.59
C LEU A 85 -10.00 -8.10 14.45
N GLY A 86 -10.53 -8.60 13.34
CA GLY A 86 -11.96 -8.59 13.03
C GLY A 86 -12.37 -7.42 12.16
N ASN A 87 -13.68 -7.17 12.13
CA ASN A 87 -14.25 -6.03 11.41
C ASN A 87 -14.32 -4.83 12.35
N LEU A 88 -13.96 -3.68 11.79
CA LEU A 88 -14.22 -2.40 12.42
C LEU A 88 -15.74 -2.20 12.52
N LYS A 89 -16.20 -1.76 13.68
CA LYS A 89 -17.57 -1.27 13.85
C LYS A 89 -17.76 -0.02 13.01
N THR A 90 -18.65 -0.10 12.03
CA THR A 90 -19.00 1.05 11.20
C THR A 90 -19.50 2.19 12.06
N GLY A 91 -18.89 3.37 11.90
CA GLY A 91 -19.26 4.58 12.65
C GLY A 91 -20.67 5.06 12.31
N ALA A 92 -21.26 5.89 13.18
CA ALA A 92 -22.58 6.47 12.91
C ALA A 92 -22.53 7.34 11.65
N GLU A 93 -21.50 8.17 11.52
CA GLU A 93 -21.15 8.90 10.30
C GLU A 93 -19.84 8.38 9.69
N PRO A 94 -19.57 8.58 8.39
CA PRO A 94 -18.31 8.20 7.76
C PRO A 94 -17.06 8.81 8.46
N GLU A 95 -17.17 10.02 9.01
CA GLU A 95 -16.11 10.67 9.78
C GLU A 95 -15.77 9.90 11.08
N ASP A 96 -16.74 9.22 11.70
CA ASP A 96 -16.48 8.39 12.88
C ASP A 96 -15.62 7.18 12.50
N THR A 97 -15.89 6.58 11.33
CA THR A 97 -15.04 5.53 10.74
C THR A 97 -13.63 6.06 10.48
N ASP A 98 -13.51 7.28 9.95
CA ASP A 98 -12.20 7.90 9.70
C ASP A 98 -11.38 8.02 11.00
N PHE A 99 -12.02 8.47 12.08
CA PHE A 99 -11.36 8.59 13.38
C PHE A 99 -10.93 7.25 13.96
N ALA A 100 -11.77 6.24 13.83
CA ALA A 100 -11.46 4.89 14.29
C ALA A 100 -10.28 4.29 13.51
N VAL A 101 -10.30 4.33 12.17
CA VAL A 101 -9.19 3.85 11.33
C VAL A 101 -7.91 4.61 11.65
N ARG A 102 -7.96 5.95 11.74
CA ARG A 102 -6.81 6.77 12.13
C ARG A 102 -6.18 6.30 13.45
N ASP A 103 -7.01 6.07 14.46
CA ASP A 103 -6.54 5.74 15.81
C ASP A 103 -5.99 4.30 15.89
N ILE A 104 -6.63 3.35 15.19
CA ILE A 104 -6.11 1.98 15.04
C ILE A 104 -4.77 1.97 14.31
N ILE A 105 -4.70 2.59 13.13
CA ILE A 105 -3.49 2.58 12.31
C ILE A 105 -2.34 3.28 13.04
N SER A 106 -2.60 4.44 13.68
CA SER A 106 -1.57 5.13 14.45
C SER A 106 -1.01 4.26 15.58
N HIS A 107 -1.89 3.53 16.28
CA HIS A 107 -1.49 2.60 17.33
C HIS A 107 -0.66 1.41 16.80
N LEU A 108 -1.04 0.82 15.67
CA LEU A 108 -0.32 -0.29 15.05
C LEU A 108 1.04 0.14 14.48
N ILE A 109 1.15 1.36 13.93
CA ILE A 109 2.41 1.96 13.50
C ILE A 109 3.39 2.07 14.68
N GLU A 110 2.94 2.57 15.84
CA GLU A 110 3.77 2.70 17.04
C GLU A 110 4.30 1.36 17.54
N LYS A 111 3.50 0.28 17.40
CA LYS A 111 3.91 -1.09 17.72
C LYS A 111 4.72 -1.78 16.62
N GLN A 112 4.99 -1.11 15.50
CA GLN A 112 5.67 -1.67 14.33
C GLN A 112 4.95 -2.89 13.74
N ILE A 113 3.61 -2.88 13.76
CA ILE A 113 2.76 -3.92 13.19
C ILE A 113 2.29 -3.44 11.81
N ILE A 114 2.51 -4.27 10.78
CA ILE A 114 2.03 -4.01 9.42
C ILE A 114 0.53 -4.31 9.39
N THR A 115 -0.26 -3.41 8.83
CA THR A 115 -1.71 -3.53 8.74
C THR A 115 -2.13 -3.85 7.32
N ILE A 116 -2.93 -4.90 7.16
CA ILE A 116 -3.63 -5.24 5.93
C ILE A 116 -5.09 -4.84 6.12
N ILE A 117 -5.60 -3.99 5.25
CA ILE A 117 -6.97 -3.46 5.29
C ILE A 117 -7.76 -4.15 4.18
N LEU A 118 -8.86 -4.79 4.56
CA LEU A 118 -9.78 -5.41 3.62
C LEU A 118 -11.05 -4.56 3.51
N GLY A 119 -11.39 -4.19 2.27
CA GLY A 119 -12.70 -3.68 1.90
C GLY A 119 -12.94 -2.21 2.25
N GLY A 120 -14.21 -1.85 2.03
CA GLY A 120 -14.67 -0.47 2.06
C GLY A 120 -14.37 0.26 0.75
N GLY A 121 -14.74 1.53 0.76
CA GLY A 121 -14.32 2.46 -0.29
C GLY A 121 -12.83 2.77 -0.23
N GLN A 122 -12.25 3.16 -1.36
CA GLN A 122 -10.85 3.57 -1.41
C GLN A 122 -10.56 4.86 -0.63
N ASP A 123 -11.60 5.61 -0.26
CA ASP A 123 -11.50 6.79 0.60
C ASP A 123 -10.93 6.47 1.98
N ILE A 124 -11.00 5.22 2.44
CA ILE A 124 -10.33 4.76 3.67
C ILE A 124 -8.81 5.03 3.64
N THR A 125 -8.21 5.16 2.45
CA THR A 125 -6.82 5.62 2.30
C THR A 125 -6.59 7.01 2.92
N TYR A 126 -7.57 7.91 2.88
CA TYR A 126 -7.53 9.19 3.58
C TYR A 126 -7.47 8.99 5.10
N SER A 127 -8.27 8.07 5.65
CA SER A 127 -8.27 7.75 7.08
C SER A 127 -6.91 7.18 7.54
N VAL A 128 -6.27 6.34 6.70
CA VAL A 128 -4.90 5.85 6.93
C VAL A 128 -3.89 7.00 6.88
N TYR A 129 -4.01 7.92 5.92
CA TYR A 129 -3.17 9.13 5.85
C TYR A 129 -3.28 9.98 7.13
N LEU A 130 -4.48 10.15 7.68
CA LEU A 130 -4.69 10.89 8.93
C LEU A 130 -3.91 10.28 10.11
N ALA A 131 -3.62 8.97 10.09
CA ALA A 131 -2.81 8.34 11.13
C ALA A 131 -1.37 8.86 11.11
N TYR A 132 -0.77 9.03 9.92
CA TYR A 132 0.56 9.62 9.75
C TYR A 132 0.56 11.09 10.13
N GLU A 133 -0.50 11.82 9.78
CA GLU A 133 -0.68 13.21 10.18
C GLU A 133 -0.71 13.34 11.71
N LYS A 134 -1.50 12.50 12.39
CA LYS A 134 -1.58 12.46 13.86
C LYS A 134 -0.21 12.17 14.50
N LEU A 135 0.58 11.30 13.88
CA LEU A 135 1.92 10.95 14.34
C LEU A 135 2.99 11.99 13.95
N GLY A 136 2.64 13.03 13.18
CA GLY A 136 3.59 14.03 12.68
C GLY A 136 4.66 13.44 11.77
N LYS A 137 4.35 12.35 11.05
CA LYS A 137 5.27 11.64 10.16
C LYS A 137 4.95 11.97 8.71
N ALA A 138 5.98 12.31 7.93
CA ALA A 138 5.86 12.35 6.49
C ALA A 138 5.50 10.95 5.94
N VAL A 139 4.70 10.90 4.88
CA VAL A 139 4.20 9.66 4.30
C VAL A 139 4.33 9.62 2.78
N ASN A 140 4.71 8.46 2.26
CA ASN A 140 4.66 8.12 0.85
C ASN A 140 3.44 7.24 0.57
N ILE A 141 2.55 7.70 -0.29
CA ILE A 141 1.38 6.93 -0.73
C ILE A 141 1.65 6.40 -2.13
N LEU A 142 1.43 5.11 -2.33
CA LEU A 142 1.38 4.51 -3.65
C LEU A 142 -0.03 3.98 -3.91
N SER A 143 -0.63 4.39 -5.03
CA SER A 143 -1.92 3.88 -5.49
C SER A 143 -1.73 2.95 -6.69
N ILE A 144 -2.34 1.78 -6.68
CA ILE A 144 -2.44 0.86 -7.82
C ILE A 144 -3.87 0.98 -8.35
N ASP A 145 -4.03 1.75 -9.43
CA ASP A 145 -5.33 2.30 -9.81
C ASP A 145 -5.34 2.77 -11.27
N PRO A 146 -6.40 2.51 -12.05
CA PRO A 146 -6.54 3.03 -13.41
C PRO A 146 -6.76 4.56 -13.48
N ARG A 147 -7.07 5.21 -12.34
CA ARG A 147 -7.38 6.63 -12.14
C ARG A 147 -6.48 7.21 -11.05
N PHE A 148 -6.58 8.52 -10.84
CA PHE A 148 -5.87 9.22 -9.75
C PHE A 148 -6.78 9.62 -8.60
N ASP A 149 -8.10 9.52 -8.77
CA ASP A 149 -9.11 9.97 -7.80
C ASP A 149 -8.88 11.41 -7.32
N ILE A 150 -8.60 12.27 -8.30
CA ILE A 150 -8.51 13.72 -8.14
C ILE A 150 -9.73 14.34 -8.81
N ASN A 151 -10.57 14.93 -7.96
CA ASN A 151 -11.60 15.87 -8.37
C ASN A 151 -11.47 17.15 -7.53
N THR A 152 -11.33 18.31 -8.19
CA THR A 152 -11.06 19.60 -7.52
C THR A 152 -12.33 20.34 -7.13
N SER A 153 -13.51 19.80 -7.44
CA SER A 153 -14.78 20.27 -6.88
C SER A 153 -14.72 20.20 -5.35
N ARG A 154 -15.38 21.15 -4.67
CA ARG A 154 -15.53 21.16 -3.20
C ARG A 154 -16.55 20.12 -2.74
N ASP A 155 -16.67 19.00 -3.44
CA ASP A 155 -17.61 17.95 -3.13
C ASP A 155 -17.23 17.29 -1.80
N GLU A 156 -18.17 16.59 -1.18
CA GLU A 156 -17.90 15.75 -0.01
C GLU A 156 -16.84 14.70 -0.34
N LEU A 157 -16.12 14.20 0.68
CA LEU A 157 -15.09 13.18 0.47
C LEU A 157 -15.74 11.91 -0.12
N SER A 158 -15.14 11.37 -1.17
CA SER A 158 -15.55 10.13 -1.84
C SER A 158 -14.34 9.28 -2.22
N SER A 159 -14.58 8.02 -2.58
CA SER A 159 -13.53 7.13 -3.11
C SER A 159 -12.91 7.64 -4.41
N THR A 160 -13.58 8.56 -5.12
CA THR A 160 -13.11 9.16 -6.37
C THR A 160 -12.46 10.54 -6.21
N ASN A 161 -12.36 11.06 -4.98
CA ASN A 161 -11.73 12.37 -4.72
C ASN A 161 -10.82 12.42 -3.47
N TYR A 162 -10.55 11.28 -2.82
CA TYR A 162 -9.77 11.24 -1.59
C TYR A 162 -8.37 11.85 -1.76
N LEU A 163 -7.74 11.69 -2.93
CA LEU A 163 -6.43 12.27 -3.18
C LEU A 163 -6.50 13.80 -3.19
N SER A 164 -7.55 14.41 -3.74
CA SER A 164 -7.76 15.86 -3.65
C SER A 164 -7.77 16.36 -2.21
N ARG A 165 -8.42 15.62 -1.30
CA ARG A 165 -8.45 15.98 0.13
C ARG A 165 -7.08 15.90 0.78
N ILE A 166 -6.26 14.91 0.40
CA ILE A 166 -4.87 14.79 0.86
C ILE A 166 -4.02 15.96 0.31
N LEU A 167 -4.16 16.29 -0.97
CA LEU A 167 -3.38 17.34 -1.62
C LEU A 167 -3.71 18.75 -1.10
N LEU A 168 -4.97 18.99 -0.72
CA LEU A 168 -5.42 20.27 -0.14
C LEU A 168 -5.11 20.40 1.35
N ASN A 169 -4.60 19.35 2.00
CA ASN A 169 -4.28 19.37 3.41
C ASN A 169 -3.08 20.29 3.70
N THR A 170 -3.26 21.24 4.63
CA THR A 170 -2.26 22.27 4.93
C THR A 170 -1.08 21.80 5.78
N LYS A 171 -1.16 20.62 6.40
CA LYS A 171 -0.10 20.09 7.27
C LYS A 171 1.07 19.47 6.49
N ASN A 172 0.96 19.33 5.17
CA ASN A 172 2.02 18.81 4.29
C ASN A 172 2.59 17.45 4.73
N THR A 173 1.73 16.57 5.25
CA THR A 173 2.12 15.21 5.67
C THR A 173 2.51 14.33 4.47
N LEU A 174 1.91 14.56 3.29
CA LEU A 174 2.23 13.82 2.07
C LEU A 174 3.58 14.29 1.53
N PHE A 175 4.56 13.40 1.51
CA PHE A 175 5.87 13.67 0.92
C PHE A 175 5.96 13.22 -0.53
N ASN A 176 5.46 12.03 -0.82
CA ASN A 176 5.41 11.49 -2.18
C ASN A 176 4.08 10.81 -2.47
N TYR A 177 3.62 10.95 -3.70
CA TYR A 177 2.58 10.11 -4.28
C TYR A 177 3.12 9.43 -5.54
N THR A 178 2.83 8.14 -5.69
CA THR A 178 3.07 7.39 -6.92
C THR A 178 1.77 6.70 -7.34
N ASN A 179 1.38 6.80 -8.61
CA ASN A 179 0.33 5.96 -9.19
C ASN A 179 0.93 4.90 -10.13
N LEU A 180 0.51 3.65 -9.96
CA LEU A 180 0.83 2.55 -10.87
C LEU A 180 -0.43 2.10 -11.59
N GLY A 181 -0.38 2.06 -12.92
CA GLY A 181 -1.41 1.41 -13.72
C GLY A 181 -2.48 2.33 -14.31
N TYR A 182 -2.31 3.66 -14.25
CA TYR A 182 -3.32 4.55 -14.84
C TYR A 182 -3.53 4.27 -16.32
N GLN A 183 -4.75 4.51 -16.78
CA GLN A 183 -5.12 4.39 -18.19
C GLN A 183 -5.54 5.76 -18.69
N SER A 184 -4.90 6.26 -19.74
CA SER A 184 -5.01 7.67 -20.15
C SER A 184 -6.40 8.10 -20.59
N HIS A 185 -7.27 7.15 -20.94
CA HIS A 185 -8.67 7.44 -21.28
C HIS A 185 -9.57 7.62 -20.04
N TYR A 186 -9.08 7.32 -18.83
CA TYR A 186 -9.77 7.61 -17.57
C TYR A 186 -9.17 8.79 -16.81
N VAL A 187 -8.05 9.35 -17.26
CA VAL A 187 -7.34 10.44 -16.57
C VAL A 187 -7.31 11.68 -17.46
N SER A 188 -7.81 12.80 -16.93
CA SER A 188 -7.77 14.09 -17.63
C SER A 188 -6.33 14.61 -17.79
N GLN A 189 -6.09 15.41 -18.83
CA GLN A 189 -4.80 16.06 -19.02
C GLN A 189 -4.45 16.99 -17.85
N GLU A 190 -5.44 17.68 -17.28
CA GLU A 190 -5.29 18.52 -16.10
C GLU A 190 -4.74 17.73 -14.90
N ASN A 191 -5.28 16.54 -14.64
CA ASN A 191 -4.81 15.69 -13.55
C ASN A 191 -3.39 15.16 -13.81
N LEU A 192 -3.03 14.83 -15.06
CA LEU A 192 -1.65 14.48 -15.43
C LEU A 192 -0.67 15.63 -15.20
N ASP A 193 -1.07 16.84 -15.58
CA ASP A 193 -0.23 18.04 -15.43
C ASP A 193 -0.07 18.40 -13.95
N LEU A 194 -1.12 18.24 -13.14
CA LEU A 194 -1.06 18.42 -11.69
C LEU A 194 -0.06 17.45 -11.04
N ILE A 195 -0.15 16.16 -11.32
CA ILE A 195 0.78 15.14 -10.79
C ILE A 195 2.23 15.49 -11.16
N LYS A 196 2.48 15.88 -12.43
CA LYS A 196 3.82 16.30 -12.88
C LYS A 196 4.30 17.57 -12.17
N LYS A 197 3.43 18.57 -12.00
CA LYS A 197 3.75 19.83 -11.34
C LYS A 197 4.12 19.64 -9.87
N LEU A 198 3.53 18.64 -9.21
CA LEU A 198 3.85 18.23 -7.84
C LEU A 198 5.08 17.29 -7.77
N TYR A 199 5.73 17.03 -8.91
CA TYR A 199 6.86 16.12 -9.06
C TYR A 199 6.57 14.67 -8.63
N PHE A 200 5.30 14.29 -8.60
CA PHE A 200 4.88 12.93 -8.33
C PHE A 200 5.08 12.03 -9.53
N ASP A 201 5.03 10.72 -9.28
CA ASP A 201 5.28 9.70 -10.28
C ASP A 201 3.95 9.05 -10.69
N SER A 202 3.77 8.83 -11.99
CA SER A 202 2.63 8.12 -12.52
C SER A 202 3.05 7.26 -13.70
N TYR A 203 2.71 5.99 -13.64
CA TYR A 203 3.09 4.98 -14.62
C TYR A 203 1.85 4.43 -15.29
N ARG A 204 1.81 4.47 -16.62
CA ARG A 204 0.72 3.86 -17.38
C ARG A 204 0.74 2.36 -17.18
N LEU A 205 -0.43 1.73 -17.29
CA LEU A 205 -0.58 0.28 -17.29
C LEU A 205 0.45 -0.42 -18.19
N GLY A 206 0.62 0.06 -19.44
CA GLY A 206 1.55 -0.55 -20.39
C GLY A 206 3.03 -0.43 -19.98
N GLU A 207 3.41 0.60 -19.22
CA GLU A 207 4.80 0.78 -18.76
C GLU A 207 5.15 -0.29 -17.72
N ILE A 208 4.27 -0.47 -16.71
CA ILE A 208 4.47 -1.46 -15.65
C ILE A 208 4.34 -2.89 -16.18
N ARG A 209 3.43 -3.15 -17.12
CA ARG A 209 3.29 -4.48 -17.72
C ARG A 209 4.50 -4.89 -18.55
N ASN A 210 5.11 -3.95 -19.27
CA ASN A 210 6.30 -4.22 -20.05
C ASN A 210 7.56 -4.39 -19.18
N LEU A 211 7.64 -3.65 -18.07
CA LEU A 211 8.81 -3.61 -17.18
C LEU A 211 8.38 -3.64 -15.70
N PRO A 212 7.87 -4.77 -15.17
CA PRO A 212 7.34 -4.86 -13.81
C PRO A 212 8.37 -4.49 -12.73
N GLU A 213 9.67 -4.65 -13.01
CA GLU A 213 10.76 -4.25 -12.12
C GLU A 213 10.81 -2.74 -11.84
N GLU A 214 10.20 -1.90 -12.69
CA GLU A 214 10.10 -0.45 -12.44
C GLU A 214 9.12 -0.14 -11.29
N ALA A 215 8.19 -1.06 -10.99
CA ALA A 215 7.31 -0.90 -9.84
C ALA A 215 8.00 -1.20 -8.49
N GLU A 216 9.07 -2.02 -8.48
CA GLU A 216 9.69 -2.47 -7.23
C GLU A 216 10.26 -1.30 -6.40
N PRO A 217 11.05 -0.35 -6.95
CA PRO A 217 11.57 0.76 -6.17
C PRO A 217 10.47 1.69 -5.64
N GLU A 218 9.40 1.87 -6.41
CA GLU A 218 8.25 2.69 -6.03
C GLU A 218 7.51 2.08 -4.84
N LEU A 219 7.24 0.77 -4.90
CA LEU A 219 6.63 0.01 -3.80
C LEU A 219 7.55 -0.09 -2.59
N ARG A 220 8.87 -0.20 -2.80
CA ARG A 220 9.87 -0.23 -1.74
C ARG A 220 9.95 1.08 -0.96
N ASP A 221 9.71 2.22 -1.60
CA ASP A 221 9.72 3.52 -0.94
C ASP A 221 8.37 3.94 -0.33
N ALA A 222 7.28 3.27 -0.66
CA ALA A 222 5.95 3.56 -0.11
C ALA A 222 5.86 3.23 1.39
N ASP A 223 5.00 3.97 2.10
CA ASP A 223 4.60 3.69 3.49
C ASP A 223 3.16 3.15 3.53
N ILE A 224 2.29 3.66 2.63
CA ILE A 224 0.92 3.21 2.37
C ILE A 224 0.82 2.71 0.92
N VAL A 225 0.23 1.54 0.72
CA VAL A 225 -0.22 1.06 -0.59
C VAL A 225 -1.75 0.99 -0.58
N SER A 226 -2.37 1.74 -1.48
CA SER A 226 -3.80 1.67 -1.79
C SER A 226 -3.99 0.88 -3.08
N PHE A 227 -4.59 -0.29 -3.00
CA PHE A 227 -4.87 -1.11 -4.17
C PHE A 227 -6.35 -1.05 -4.49
N ASP A 228 -6.71 -0.40 -5.60
CA ASP A 228 -8.06 -0.49 -6.17
C ASP A 228 -8.12 -1.72 -7.07
N ILE A 229 -9.06 -2.63 -6.79
CA ILE A 229 -9.27 -3.82 -7.61
C ILE A 229 -9.62 -3.48 -9.06
N SER A 230 -10.16 -2.28 -9.32
CA SER A 230 -10.49 -1.79 -10.67
C SER A 230 -9.27 -1.64 -11.60
N SER A 231 -8.06 -1.71 -11.04
CA SER A 231 -6.80 -1.78 -11.79
C SER A 231 -6.57 -3.14 -12.46
N VAL A 232 -7.28 -4.18 -12.00
CA VAL A 232 -7.23 -5.53 -12.55
C VAL A 232 -8.30 -5.66 -13.63
N ARG A 233 -7.98 -6.35 -14.73
CA ARG A 233 -8.94 -6.54 -15.83
C ARG A 233 -10.14 -7.38 -15.38
N MET A 234 -11.32 -7.08 -15.92
CA MET A 234 -12.59 -7.74 -15.63
C MET A 234 -12.52 -9.27 -15.75
N SER A 235 -11.75 -9.82 -16.71
CA SER A 235 -11.65 -11.28 -16.87
C SER A 235 -10.95 -11.98 -15.70
N GLU A 236 -10.24 -11.23 -14.86
CA GLU A 236 -9.58 -11.71 -13.64
C GLU A 236 -10.32 -11.26 -12.37
N ALA A 237 -10.89 -10.05 -12.37
CA ALA A 237 -11.61 -9.47 -11.25
C ALA A 237 -12.90 -8.75 -11.71
N PRO A 238 -14.00 -9.45 -11.97
CA PRO A 238 -15.24 -8.82 -12.44
C PRO A 238 -16.03 -8.11 -11.34
N ALA A 239 -15.86 -8.51 -10.06
CA ALA A 239 -16.64 -8.02 -8.92
C ALA A 239 -16.20 -6.64 -8.38
N HIS A 240 -16.50 -5.59 -9.14
CA HIS A 240 -16.41 -4.19 -8.69
C HIS A 240 -17.36 -3.31 -9.52
N HIS A 241 -17.56 -2.05 -9.14
CA HIS A 241 -18.62 -1.21 -9.72
C HIS A 241 -18.38 -0.82 -11.21
N LYS A 242 -17.12 -0.68 -11.64
CA LYS A 242 -16.76 -0.20 -12.99
C LYS A 242 -15.76 -1.12 -13.71
N PRO A 243 -16.14 -2.37 -14.00
CA PRO A 243 -15.25 -3.34 -14.58
C PRO A 243 -14.85 -3.00 -16.01
N SER A 244 -13.54 -3.13 -16.28
CA SER A 244 -12.92 -2.75 -17.55
C SER A 244 -12.29 -3.97 -18.21
N PRO A 245 -12.38 -4.11 -19.55
CA PRO A 245 -11.69 -5.19 -20.26
C PRO A 245 -10.16 -5.10 -20.14
N ASN A 246 -9.60 -3.93 -19.82
CA ASN A 246 -8.17 -3.70 -19.72
C ASN A 246 -7.77 -3.39 -18.27
N GLY A 247 -6.67 -3.98 -17.85
CA GLY A 247 -6.09 -3.85 -16.52
C GLY A 247 -4.89 -4.78 -16.39
N PHE A 248 -4.36 -4.89 -15.18
CA PHE A 248 -3.37 -5.91 -14.84
C PHE A 248 -3.97 -7.31 -14.95
N PHE A 249 -3.14 -8.28 -15.33
CA PHE A 249 -3.46 -9.69 -15.11
C PHE A 249 -3.37 -10.02 -13.61
N GLY A 250 -4.08 -11.07 -13.16
CA GLY A 250 -4.06 -11.47 -11.75
C GLY A 250 -2.65 -11.78 -11.24
N GLU A 251 -1.82 -12.41 -12.07
CA GLU A 251 -0.41 -12.69 -11.77
C GLU A 251 0.46 -11.44 -11.65
N GLU A 252 0.24 -10.42 -12.49
CA GLU A 252 0.92 -9.11 -12.38
C GLU A 252 0.51 -8.40 -11.09
N ALA A 253 -0.79 -8.41 -10.76
CA ALA A 253 -1.31 -7.87 -9.50
C ALA A 253 -0.69 -8.57 -8.27
N CYS A 254 -0.58 -9.89 -8.30
CA CYS A 254 0.10 -10.67 -7.26
C CYS A 254 1.59 -10.31 -7.14
N GLN A 255 2.26 -10.09 -8.26
CA GLN A 255 3.67 -9.67 -8.28
C GLN A 255 3.85 -8.28 -7.65
N LEU A 256 2.95 -7.34 -7.92
CA LEU A 256 2.94 -6.01 -7.28
C LEU A 256 2.69 -6.13 -5.77
N ALA A 257 1.72 -6.96 -5.35
CA ALA A 257 1.47 -7.22 -3.93
C ALA A 257 2.70 -7.83 -3.23
N LYS A 258 3.41 -8.74 -3.89
CA LYS A 258 4.67 -9.29 -3.37
C LYS A 258 5.77 -8.25 -3.24
N TYR A 259 5.96 -7.37 -4.24
CA TYR A 259 6.90 -6.25 -4.15
C TYR A 259 6.56 -5.31 -3.00
N ALA A 260 5.27 -5.00 -2.79
CA ALA A 260 4.81 -4.25 -1.62
C ALA A 260 5.20 -4.96 -0.30
N GLY A 261 4.99 -6.27 -0.21
CA GLY A 261 5.36 -7.06 0.97
C GLY A 261 6.85 -7.02 1.28
N LEU A 262 7.70 -7.03 0.24
CA LEU A 262 9.16 -7.02 0.34
C LEU A 262 9.76 -5.68 0.80
N SER A 263 9.00 -4.59 0.73
CA SER A 263 9.38 -3.26 1.23
C SER A 263 9.59 -3.29 2.73
N GLU A 264 10.62 -2.65 3.27
CA GLU A 264 10.77 -2.51 4.73
C GLU A 264 10.01 -1.32 5.32
N LYS A 265 9.51 -0.43 4.46
CA LYS A 265 8.85 0.81 4.86
C LYS A 265 7.35 0.66 4.96
N ILE A 266 6.73 -0.12 4.08
CA ILE A 266 5.28 -0.31 4.05
C ILE A 266 4.80 -0.80 5.41
N ASN A 267 3.89 -0.01 5.99
CA ASN A 267 3.15 -0.33 7.19
C ASN A 267 1.66 -0.58 6.89
N SER A 268 1.10 -0.04 5.81
CA SER A 268 -0.31 -0.25 5.48
C SER A 268 -0.49 -0.69 4.03
N PHE A 269 -1.23 -1.78 3.83
CA PHE A 269 -1.62 -2.29 2.51
C PHE A 269 -3.14 -2.47 2.50
N GLY A 270 -3.85 -1.69 1.69
CA GLY A 270 -5.31 -1.76 1.58
C GLY A 270 -5.75 -2.34 0.25
N LEU A 271 -6.81 -3.16 0.28
CA LEU A 271 -7.53 -3.65 -0.88
C LEU A 271 -8.96 -3.10 -0.85
N TYR A 272 -9.32 -2.31 -1.87
CA TYR A 272 -10.57 -1.54 -1.88
C TYR A 272 -11.45 -1.84 -3.09
N GLU A 273 -12.69 -1.33 -3.06
CA GLU A 273 -13.62 -1.27 -4.21
C GLU A 273 -14.08 -2.63 -4.75
N ILE A 274 -13.95 -3.71 -3.98
CA ILE A 274 -14.47 -5.03 -4.36
C ILE A 274 -15.96 -5.09 -3.99
N SER A 275 -16.82 -5.35 -4.99
CA SER A 275 -18.28 -5.49 -4.86
C SER A 275 -18.71 -6.92 -5.21
N PRO A 276 -18.73 -7.86 -4.26
CA PRO A 276 -18.90 -9.29 -4.50
C PRO A 276 -20.37 -9.70 -4.74
N ASP A 277 -21.34 -8.83 -4.42
CA ASP A 277 -22.77 -9.15 -4.46
C ASP A 277 -23.28 -9.59 -5.85
N GLU A 278 -22.55 -9.25 -6.91
CA GLU A 278 -22.88 -9.57 -8.30
C GLU A 278 -22.06 -10.75 -8.88
N GLU A 279 -21.17 -11.38 -8.09
CA GLU A 279 -20.24 -12.41 -8.57
C GLU A 279 -20.57 -13.82 -8.04
N GLU A 280 -21.04 -14.71 -8.91
CA GLU A 280 -21.40 -16.09 -8.54
C GLU A 280 -20.20 -16.97 -8.14
N ASN A 281 -19.03 -16.77 -8.76
CA ASN A 281 -17.87 -17.68 -8.64
C ASN A 281 -16.82 -17.23 -7.61
N ASN A 282 -17.03 -16.11 -6.89
CA ASN A 282 -16.05 -15.53 -5.95
C ASN A 282 -14.64 -15.34 -6.55
N GLN A 283 -14.53 -15.08 -7.85
CA GLN A 283 -13.25 -15.00 -8.55
C GLN A 283 -12.44 -13.79 -8.08
N THR A 284 -13.02 -12.58 -8.04
CA THR A 284 -12.37 -11.38 -7.50
C THR A 284 -11.96 -11.56 -6.05
N VAL A 285 -12.85 -12.12 -5.23
CA VAL A 285 -12.57 -12.37 -3.81
C VAL A 285 -11.41 -13.36 -3.64
N SER A 286 -11.35 -14.39 -4.48
CA SER A 286 -10.25 -15.36 -4.50
C SER A 286 -8.93 -14.71 -4.92
N LEU A 287 -8.95 -13.82 -5.92
CA LEU A 287 -7.78 -13.04 -6.31
C LEU A 287 -7.34 -12.11 -5.16
N ALA A 288 -8.25 -11.40 -4.52
CA ALA A 288 -7.93 -10.53 -3.38
C ALA A 288 -7.27 -11.30 -2.23
N ALA A 289 -7.74 -12.52 -1.94
CA ALA A 289 -7.08 -13.40 -0.97
C ALA A 289 -5.65 -13.79 -1.40
N GLN A 290 -5.41 -14.03 -2.70
CA GLN A 290 -4.07 -14.28 -3.22
C GLN A 290 -3.17 -13.03 -3.14
N LEU A 291 -3.69 -11.83 -3.39
CA LEU A 291 -2.94 -10.58 -3.22
C LEU A 291 -2.46 -10.43 -1.77
N VAL A 292 -3.35 -10.67 -0.80
CA VAL A 292 -2.99 -10.69 0.63
C VAL A 292 -1.94 -11.75 0.92
N TRP A 293 -2.09 -12.95 0.35
CA TRP A 293 -1.14 -14.05 0.52
C TRP A 293 0.26 -13.69 0.02
N TYR A 294 0.38 -13.14 -1.20
CA TYR A 294 1.66 -12.73 -1.79
C TYR A 294 2.28 -11.53 -1.08
N PHE A 295 1.45 -10.61 -0.58
CA PHE A 295 1.93 -9.55 0.30
C PHE A 295 2.57 -10.12 1.58
N ILE A 296 1.89 -11.05 2.27
CA ILE A 296 2.41 -11.72 3.47
C ILE A 296 3.68 -12.51 3.15
N GLU A 297 3.73 -13.19 2.00
CA GLU A 297 4.94 -13.86 1.52
C GLU A 297 6.10 -12.86 1.42
N GLY A 298 5.89 -11.73 0.75
CA GLY A 298 6.88 -10.66 0.64
C GLY A 298 7.35 -10.16 2.00
N VAL A 299 6.43 -9.96 2.96
CA VAL A 299 6.77 -9.57 4.34
C VAL A 299 7.68 -10.60 5.01
N SER A 300 7.40 -11.90 4.83
CA SER A 300 8.20 -12.98 5.40
C SER A 300 9.62 -13.06 4.84
N GLN A 301 9.83 -12.46 3.67
CA GLN A 301 11.10 -12.47 2.93
C GLN A 301 11.91 -11.18 3.07
N ARG A 302 11.44 -10.19 3.86
CA ARG A 302 12.17 -8.93 4.13
C ARG A 302 13.58 -9.23 4.67
N LYS A 303 14.59 -8.59 4.07
CA LYS A 303 16.00 -8.91 4.32
C LYS A 303 16.69 -8.02 5.36
N SER A 304 16.04 -6.96 5.86
CA SER A 304 16.65 -6.00 6.79
C SER A 304 17.89 -5.32 6.20
N ASP A 305 17.82 -4.96 4.91
CA ASP A 305 18.93 -4.47 4.09
C ASP A 305 18.80 -3.01 3.66
N TYR A 306 17.86 -2.26 4.26
CA TYR A 306 17.74 -0.82 4.05
C TYR A 306 19.02 -0.09 4.50
N PRO A 307 19.64 0.76 3.65
CA PRO A 307 20.97 1.33 3.92
C PRO A 307 21.09 2.07 5.25
N LEU A 308 20.06 2.80 5.70
CA LEU A 308 20.13 3.52 6.99
C LEU A 308 20.19 2.58 8.20
N ARG A 309 19.78 1.31 8.07
CA ARG A 309 19.84 0.31 9.14
C ARG A 309 21.11 -0.53 9.08
N ASN A 310 21.65 -0.76 7.87
CA ASN A 310 22.76 -1.69 7.68
C ASN A 310 23.76 -1.22 6.60
N LEU A 311 24.41 -0.08 6.83
CA LEU A 311 25.44 0.45 5.92
C LEU A 311 26.62 -0.51 5.69
N ALA A 312 26.93 -1.38 6.67
CA ALA A 312 28.05 -2.31 6.59
C ALA A 312 27.84 -3.41 5.54
N SER A 313 26.59 -3.71 5.17
CA SER A 313 26.23 -4.68 4.13
C SER A 313 25.91 -4.03 2.77
N CYS A 314 26.34 -2.78 2.57
CA CYS A 314 26.11 -2.05 1.33
C CYS A 314 27.43 -1.66 0.64
N ASP A 315 27.52 -1.94 -0.65
CA ASP A 315 28.55 -1.34 -1.51
C ASP A 315 28.16 0.11 -1.80
N LYS A 316 29.11 1.04 -1.68
CA LYS A 316 28.89 2.47 -1.91
C LYS A 316 29.60 2.90 -3.20
N PHE A 317 28.87 3.55 -4.10
CA PHE A 317 29.37 4.03 -5.38
C PHE A 317 29.24 5.56 -5.43
N HIS A 318 30.33 6.22 -5.79
CA HIS A 318 30.39 7.68 -5.95
C HIS A 318 30.39 8.01 -7.44
N VAL A 319 29.35 8.68 -7.92
CA VAL A 319 29.20 9.05 -9.32
C VAL A 319 29.30 10.58 -9.44
N ASN A 320 30.38 11.03 -10.08
CA ASN A 320 30.62 12.45 -10.35
C ASN A 320 29.92 12.86 -11.65
N LEU A 321 29.13 13.92 -11.58
CA LEU A 321 28.42 14.52 -12.71
C LEU A 321 28.98 15.90 -13.03
N ASN A 322 28.69 16.40 -14.23
CA ASN A 322 28.99 17.78 -14.65
C ASN A 322 30.46 18.16 -14.43
N GLN A 323 31.38 17.26 -14.82
CA GLN A 323 32.83 17.42 -14.63
C GLN A 323 33.24 17.54 -13.14
N GLY A 324 32.54 16.85 -12.24
CA GLY A 324 32.86 16.79 -10.81
C GLY A 324 32.28 17.92 -9.97
N LYS A 325 31.30 18.66 -10.50
CA LYS A 325 30.59 19.71 -9.75
C LYS A 325 29.49 19.15 -8.85
N ASP A 326 28.88 18.07 -9.29
CA ASP A 326 27.80 17.40 -8.57
C ASP A 326 28.21 15.94 -8.32
N GLU A 327 27.83 15.39 -7.17
CA GLU A 327 28.08 14.01 -6.79
C GLU A 327 26.75 13.34 -6.42
N ILE A 328 26.51 12.15 -6.98
CA ILE A 328 25.45 11.25 -6.52
C ILE A 328 26.08 10.02 -5.90
N ILE A 329 25.65 9.71 -4.69
CA ILE A 329 26.06 8.52 -3.95
C ILE A 329 25.00 7.45 -4.13
N PHE A 330 25.40 6.28 -4.63
CA PHE A 330 24.56 5.09 -4.72
C PHE A 330 24.96 4.04 -3.70
N TYR A 331 23.99 3.28 -3.22
CA TYR A 331 24.15 2.12 -2.36
C TYR A 331 23.60 0.88 -3.06
N LYS A 332 24.32 -0.24 -3.00
CA LYS A 332 23.85 -1.55 -3.43
C LYS A 332 23.87 -2.51 -2.25
N SER A 333 22.75 -3.16 -1.95
CA SER A 333 22.70 -4.21 -0.94
C SER A 333 23.47 -5.44 -1.43
N GLN A 334 24.40 -5.93 -0.61
CA GLN A 334 25.10 -7.20 -0.87
C GLN A 334 24.19 -8.42 -0.65
N ILE A 335 23.05 -8.23 0.04
CA ILE A 335 22.11 -9.30 0.40
C ILE A 335 21.07 -9.50 -0.72
N SER A 336 20.46 -8.42 -1.19
CA SER A 336 19.37 -8.48 -2.18
C SER A 336 19.76 -8.00 -3.57
N GLY A 337 20.90 -7.30 -3.71
CA GLY A 337 21.28 -6.63 -4.94
C GLY A 337 20.48 -5.37 -5.27
N ARG A 338 19.54 -4.95 -4.40
CA ARG A 338 18.73 -3.74 -4.58
C ARG A 338 19.57 -2.48 -4.46
N TRP A 339 19.10 -1.42 -5.11
CA TRP A 339 19.81 -0.14 -5.21
C TRP A 339 19.05 1.00 -4.53
N TRP A 340 19.81 1.97 -4.04
CA TRP A 340 19.33 3.25 -3.55
C TRP A 340 20.31 4.36 -3.96
N PHE A 341 19.86 5.60 -3.93
CA PHE A 341 20.74 6.76 -3.94
C PHE A 341 20.48 7.67 -2.72
N GLU A 342 21.49 8.47 -2.38
CA GLU A 342 21.45 9.46 -1.31
C GLU A 342 21.15 10.85 -1.86
N ILE A 343 20.21 11.57 -1.23
CA ILE A 343 20.05 13.01 -1.40
C ILE A 343 20.42 13.70 -0.08
N PRO A 344 21.43 14.59 -0.08
CA PRO A 344 21.76 15.39 1.09
C PRO A 344 20.66 16.44 1.31
N PHE A 345 20.08 16.51 2.51
CA PHE A 345 19.11 17.56 2.85
C PHE A 345 19.31 18.09 4.26
N LYS A 346 19.70 19.36 4.37
CA LYS A 346 20.11 19.99 5.64
C LYS A 346 21.16 19.10 6.33
N ASN A 347 20.93 18.71 7.58
CA ASN A 347 21.80 17.80 8.33
C ASN A 347 21.32 16.33 8.28
N LYS A 348 20.46 15.97 7.32
CA LYS A 348 19.92 14.62 7.13
C LYS A 348 20.27 14.07 5.75
N ARG A 349 20.20 12.75 5.63
CA ARG A 349 20.37 12.02 4.38
C ARG A 349 19.06 11.33 4.05
N ILE A 350 18.55 11.57 2.85
CA ILE A 350 17.34 10.92 2.35
C ILE A 350 17.81 9.80 1.43
N ILE A 351 17.43 8.56 1.77
CA ILE A 351 17.76 7.38 0.98
C ILE A 351 16.51 6.99 0.18
N VAL A 352 16.66 6.97 -1.14
CA VAL A 352 15.58 6.73 -2.10
C VAL A 352 15.87 5.45 -2.85
N ALA A 353 14.91 4.53 -2.91
CA ALA A 353 15.03 3.30 -3.69
C ALA A 353 15.10 3.62 -5.18
N CYS A 354 16.02 2.96 -5.87
CA CYS A 354 16.19 3.11 -7.31
C CYS A 354 16.52 1.78 -7.95
N ASN A 355 16.56 1.77 -9.28
CA ASN A 355 16.99 0.63 -10.06
C ASN A 355 18.48 0.75 -10.44
N HIS A 356 19.07 -0.37 -10.84
CA HIS A 356 20.44 -0.37 -11.38
C HIS A 356 20.53 0.45 -12.68
N SER A 357 19.43 0.56 -13.43
CA SER A 357 19.32 1.43 -14.61
C SER A 357 19.60 2.90 -14.28
N ASP A 358 19.16 3.39 -13.11
CA ASP A 358 19.42 4.77 -12.66
C ASP A 358 20.90 5.01 -12.39
N TYR A 359 21.57 4.04 -11.76
CA TYR A 359 23.02 4.09 -11.57
C TYR A 359 23.75 4.17 -12.93
N ARG A 360 23.35 3.34 -13.90
CA ARG A 360 23.95 3.38 -15.25
C ARG A 360 23.76 4.73 -15.95
N LYS A 361 22.55 5.31 -15.88
CA LYS A 361 22.27 6.65 -16.42
C LYS A 361 23.19 7.71 -15.80
N ALA A 362 23.38 7.65 -14.48
CA ALA A 362 24.30 8.54 -13.78
C ALA A 362 25.75 8.38 -14.26
N CYS A 363 26.22 7.14 -14.48
CA CYS A 363 27.55 6.90 -15.05
C CYS A 363 27.71 7.46 -16.48
N GLU A 364 26.62 7.58 -17.22
CA GLU A 364 26.56 8.23 -18.55
C GLU A 364 26.40 9.76 -18.46
N ASN A 365 26.62 10.35 -17.28
CA ASN A 365 26.50 11.77 -16.99
C ASN A 365 25.06 12.31 -17.19
N GLN A 366 24.05 11.47 -16.96
CA GLN A 366 22.63 11.83 -16.95
C GLN A 366 22.07 11.75 -15.52
N VAL A 367 21.45 12.83 -15.04
CA VAL A 367 20.78 12.83 -13.72
C VAL A 367 19.54 11.94 -13.80
N PRO A 368 19.39 10.92 -12.94
CA PRO A 368 18.16 10.11 -12.92
C PRO A 368 16.93 10.95 -12.57
N ASP A 369 15.83 10.76 -13.29
CA ASP A 369 14.60 11.54 -13.10
C ASP A 369 14.09 11.48 -11.66
N LYS A 370 14.14 10.30 -11.03
CA LYS A 370 13.73 10.11 -9.63
C LYS A 370 14.58 10.94 -8.66
N TYR A 371 15.89 11.05 -8.91
CA TYR A 371 16.78 11.90 -8.12
C TYR A 371 16.37 13.37 -8.28
N TRP A 372 16.23 13.83 -9.52
CA TRP A 372 15.84 15.21 -9.82
C TRP A 372 14.49 15.58 -9.18
N LYS A 373 13.44 14.79 -9.40
CA LYS A 373 12.10 15.02 -8.84
C LYS A 373 12.13 15.05 -7.32
N THR A 374 12.89 14.16 -6.68
CA THR A 374 12.99 14.14 -5.22
C THR A 374 13.67 15.41 -4.70
N CYS A 375 14.73 15.90 -5.36
CA CYS A 375 15.31 17.20 -5.04
C CYS A 375 14.29 18.35 -5.14
N GLN A 376 13.47 18.41 -6.19
CA GLN A 376 12.45 19.45 -6.37
C GLN A 376 11.34 19.45 -5.29
N LYS A 377 11.12 18.32 -4.61
CA LYS A 377 10.16 18.24 -3.48
C LYS A 377 10.73 18.77 -2.17
N ILE A 378 12.06 18.73 -2.05
CA ILE A 378 12.77 18.93 -0.79
C ILE A 378 13.43 20.33 -0.72
N PHE A 379 13.89 20.84 -1.85
CA PHE A 379 14.51 22.16 -2.02
C PHE A 379 13.55 23.13 -2.67
#